data_AF-A0A109MZM9-F1
#
_entry.id   AF-A0A109MZM9-F1
#
_cell.length_a   1.000
_cell.length_b   1.000
_cell.length_c   1.000
_cell.angle_alpha   90.00
_cell.angle_beta   90.00
_cell.angle_gamma   90.00
#
_symmetry.space_group_name_H-M   'P 1'
#
loop_
_entity.id
_entity.type
_entity.pdbx_description
1 polymer ?
#
loop_
_entity_poly.entity_id
_entity_poly.type
_entity_poly.pdbx_seq_one_letter_code
_entity_poly.pdbx_strand_id
1 'polypeptide(L)'
;MIVKQRKVPLTILKLRALVRRLPPHHPKMPSIMQDLNKREAGYKGETSIDFPLSKLFGTEKSFHLPRYTVVGPIPFFSDGYFNRDFCNITFQ
;
A
#
# COMPACT_ATOMS: atom_id res chain seq x y z
N MET A 1 8.50 -7.12 -4.29
CA MET A 1 7.77 -6.02 -3.61
C MET A 1 6.75 -5.43 -4.58
N ILE A 2 5.46 -5.36 -4.22
CA ILE A 2 4.47 -4.67 -5.05
C ILE A 2 4.66 -3.16 -4.84
N VAL A 3 5.33 -2.50 -5.78
CA VAL A 3 5.59 -1.04 -5.72
C VAL A 3 4.33 -0.31 -6.18
N LYS A 4 3.49 0.12 -5.24
CA LYS A 4 2.38 1.03 -5.51
C LYS A 4 2.87 2.48 -5.43
N GLN A 5 2.41 3.34 -6.35
CA GLN A 5 2.71 4.76 -6.26
C GLN A 5 2.02 5.37 -5.03
N ARG A 6 2.80 5.99 -4.16
CA ARG A 6 2.29 6.72 -3.00
C ARG A 6 1.68 8.03 -3.48
N LYS A 7 0.39 8.20 -3.23
CA LYS A 7 -0.35 9.45 -3.47
C LYS A 7 -0.64 10.11 -2.13
N VAL A 8 -0.69 11.43 -2.10
CA VAL A 8 -1.12 12.17 -0.90
C VAL A 8 -2.55 11.71 -0.56
N PRO A 9 -2.81 11.27 0.68
CA PRO A 9 -4.13 10.78 1.06
C PRO A 9 -5.17 11.90 0.96
N LEU A 10 -6.37 11.55 0.50
CA LEU A 10 -7.50 12.49 0.31
C LEU A 10 -7.83 13.26 1.59
N THR A 11 -7.61 12.66 2.76
CA THR A 11 -7.85 13.29 4.06
C THR A 11 -6.99 14.53 4.27
N ILE A 12 -5.71 14.50 3.89
CA ILE A 12 -4.81 15.66 3.98
C ILE A 12 -5.28 16.74 3.00
N LEU A 13 -5.68 16.36 1.79
CA LEU A 13 -6.20 17.30 0.80
C LEU A 13 -7.49 17.99 1.27
N LYS A 14 -8.40 17.24 1.90
CA LYS A 14 -9.63 17.78 2.50
C LYS A 14 -9.32 18.79 3.61
N LEU A 15 -8.38 18.48 4.50
CA LEU A 15 -8.00 19.40 5.59
C LEU A 15 -7.35 20.67 5.05
N ARG A 16 -6.45 20.56 4.08
CA ARG A 16 -5.85 21.73 3.40
C ARG A 16 -6.90 22.60 2.72
N ALA A 17 -7.88 21.98 2.05
CA ALA A 17 -8.99 22.70 1.43
C ALA A 17 -9.86 23.38 2.49
N LEU A 18 -10.08 22.73 3.62
CA LEU A 18 -10.89 23.26 4.72
C LEU A 18 -10.23 24.48 5.37
N VAL A 19 -8.91 24.42 5.63
CA VAL A 19 -8.13 25.56 6.14
C VAL A 19 -8.18 26.75 5.18
N ARG A 20 -8.13 26.50 3.85
CA ARG A 20 -8.24 27.57 2.84
C ARG A 20 -9.61 28.22 2.75
N ARG A 21 -10.67 27.50 3.13
CA ARG A 21 -12.06 27.97 2.99
C ARG A 21 -12.63 28.59 4.26
N LEU A 22 -12.11 28.22 5.44
CA LEU A 22 -12.62 28.74 6.70
C LEU A 22 -11.98 30.09 7.07
N PRO A 23 -12.72 30.98 7.76
CA PRO A 23 -12.14 32.19 8.33
C PRO A 23 -11.10 31.85 9.41
N PRO A 24 -10.05 32.67 9.58
CA PRO A 24 -9.00 32.43 10.57
C PRO A 24 -9.51 32.47 12.02
N HIS A 25 -10.60 33.20 12.30
CA HIS A 25 -11.22 33.32 13.62
C HIS A 25 -12.36 32.31 13.84
N HIS A 26 -12.23 31.08 13.34
CA HIS A 26 -13.23 30.05 13.60
C HIS A 26 -12.80 29.18 14.81
N PRO A 27 -13.69 28.91 15.79
CA PRO A 27 -13.33 28.24 17.04
C PRO A 27 -12.74 26.83 16.85
N LYS A 28 -13.04 26.16 15.73
CA LYS A 28 -12.51 24.84 15.37
C LYS A 28 -11.19 24.86 14.61
N MET A 29 -10.68 26.03 14.20
CA MET A 29 -9.38 26.14 13.50
C MET A 29 -8.21 25.46 14.21
N PRO A 30 -7.99 25.65 15.53
CA PRO A 30 -6.85 25.00 16.20
C PRO A 30 -6.91 23.47 16.11
N SER A 31 -8.11 22.88 16.25
CA SER A 31 -8.30 21.43 16.12
C SER A 31 -7.99 20.95 14.71
N ILE A 32 -8.47 21.65 13.68
CA ILE A 32 -8.22 21.32 12.28
C ILE A 32 -6.72 21.40 11.95
N MET A 33 -6.05 22.43 12.46
CA MET A 33 -4.61 22.65 12.25
C MET A 33 -3.78 21.54 12.91
N GLN A 34 -4.14 21.15 14.14
CA GLN A 34 -3.51 20.05 14.86
C GLN A 34 -3.65 18.72 14.08
N ASP A 35 -4.86 18.46 13.58
CA ASP A 35 -5.18 17.30 12.77
C ASP A 35 -4.41 17.25 11.44
N LEU A 36 -4.25 18.40 10.80
CA LEU A 36 -3.46 18.55 9.58
C LEU A 36 -2.00 18.27 9.88
N ASN A 37 -1.43 18.91 10.91
CA ASN A 37 -0.02 18.75 11.28
C ASN A 37 0.31 17.29 11.65
N LYS A 38 -0.57 16.62 12.41
CA LYS A 38 -0.38 15.22 12.78
C LYS A 38 -0.33 14.30 11.55
N ARG A 39 -1.25 14.50 10.60
CA ARG A 39 -1.31 13.69 9.37
C ARG A 39 -0.16 14.00 8.42
N GLU A 40 0.25 15.26 8.32
CA GLU A 40 1.42 15.64 7.52
C GLU A 40 2.73 15.08 8.08
N ALA A 41 2.89 15.06 9.41
CA ALA A 41 4.05 14.43 10.05
C ALA A 41 4.11 12.93 9.75
N GLY A 42 2.96 12.22 9.85
CA GLY A 42 2.88 10.80 9.50
C GLY A 42 3.23 10.55 8.03
N TYR A 43 2.62 11.30 7.11
CA TYR A 43 2.91 11.17 5.67
C TYR A 43 4.39 11.42 5.36
N LYS A 44 5.00 12.44 5.98
CA LYS A 44 6.43 12.74 5.84
C LYS A 44 7.30 11.58 6.34
N GLY A 45 6.97 11.00 7.49
CA GLY A 45 7.68 9.84 8.05
C GLY A 45 7.58 8.59 7.17
N GLU A 46 6.42 8.36 6.55
CA GLU A 46 6.27 7.28 5.56
C GLU A 46 7.15 7.55 4.33
N THR A 47 7.10 8.76 3.76
CA THR A 47 7.91 9.11 2.58
C THR A 47 9.42 9.15 2.87
N SER A 48 9.86 9.43 4.09
CA SER A 48 11.30 9.45 4.40
C SER A 48 11.93 8.06 4.30
N ILE A 49 11.13 7.00 4.41
CA ILE A 49 11.58 5.62 4.24
C ILE A 49 11.82 5.29 2.76
N ASP A 50 11.22 6.02 1.81
CA ASP A 50 11.46 5.76 0.38
C ASP A 50 12.92 5.99 -0.03
N PHE A 51 13.59 6.98 0.57
CA PHE A 51 14.98 7.28 0.28
C PHE A 51 15.93 6.10 0.59
N PRO A 52 16.01 5.57 1.83
CA PRO A 52 16.86 4.42 2.12
C PRO A 52 16.43 3.17 1.33
N LEU A 53 15.13 2.94 1.12
CA LEU A 53 14.66 1.81 0.31
C LEU A 53 15.12 1.92 -1.14
N SER A 54 15.12 3.11 -1.73
CA SER A 54 15.62 3.32 -3.10
C SER A 54 17.09 2.97 -3.26
N LYS A 55 17.89 3.17 -2.19
CA LYS A 55 19.32 2.83 -2.16
C LYS A 55 19.54 1.32 -1.98
N LEU A 56 18.68 0.65 -1.21
CA LEU A 56 18.77 -0.80 -0.97
C LEU A 56 18.31 -1.64 -2.16
N PHE A 57 17.28 -1.19 -2.89
CA PHE A 57 16.73 -1.89 -4.05
C PHE A 57 17.17 -1.28 -5.39
N GLY A 58 18.37 -0.71 -5.42
CA GLY A 58 18.94 0.02 -6.56
C GLY A 58 19.16 -0.80 -7.83
N THR A 59 18.90 -2.10 -7.82
CA THR A 59 19.05 -2.98 -8.99
C THR A 59 17.87 -3.96 -9.05
N GLU A 60 17.27 -4.04 -10.24
CA GLU A 60 16.36 -5.10 -10.68
C GLU A 60 14.91 -5.02 -10.19
N LYS A 61 14.17 -4.05 -10.76
CA LYS A 61 12.70 -4.03 -10.82
C LYS A 61 12.13 -5.03 -11.84
N SER A 62 12.75 -6.20 -11.99
CA SER A 62 12.30 -7.23 -12.91
C SER A 62 11.88 -8.46 -12.12
N PHE A 63 10.85 -8.30 -11.26
CA PHE A 63 10.13 -9.48 -10.78
C PHE A 63 9.27 -9.98 -11.96
N HIS A 64 9.92 -10.66 -12.90
CA HIS A 64 9.23 -11.54 -13.83
C HIS A 64 8.52 -12.57 -12.95
N LEU A 65 7.21 -12.38 -12.74
CA LEU A 65 6.40 -13.49 -12.28
C LEU A 65 6.63 -14.60 -13.30
N PRO A 66 7.16 -15.78 -12.91
CA PRO A 66 7.13 -16.91 -13.80
C PRO A 66 5.65 -17.07 -14.15
N ARG A 67 5.31 -16.97 -15.44
CA ARG A 67 3.98 -17.32 -15.92
C ARG A 67 3.76 -18.76 -15.48
N TYR A 68 3.01 -18.97 -14.40
CA TYR A 68 2.45 -20.27 -14.12
C TYR A 68 1.42 -20.51 -15.22
N THR A 69 1.83 -21.11 -16.33
CA THR A 69 0.88 -21.77 -17.23
C THR A 69 0.37 -22.97 -16.47
N VAL A 70 -0.88 -22.89 -16.01
CA VAL A 70 -1.63 -24.08 -15.58
C VAL A 70 -1.80 -24.93 -16.85
N VAL A 71 -0.88 -25.86 -17.07
CA VAL A 71 -1.08 -26.95 -18.04
C VAL A 71 -1.87 -28.03 -17.33
N GLY A 72 -3.19 -27.87 -17.38
CA GLY A 72 -4.15 -28.81 -16.82
C GLY A 72 -5.57 -28.27 -16.90
N PRO A 73 -6.59 -29.14 -17.02
CA PRO A 73 -7.97 -28.70 -17.00
C PRO A 73 -8.27 -28.00 -15.66
N ILE A 74 -8.92 -26.84 -15.72
CA ILE A 74 -9.36 -26.08 -14.56
C ILE A 74 -10.30 -26.97 -13.73
N PRO A 75 -9.97 -27.37 -12.49
CA PRO A 75 -10.92 -28.08 -11.67
C PRO A 75 -12.05 -27.12 -11.29
N PHE A 76 -13.25 -27.46 -11.74
CA PHE A 76 -14.51 -26.83 -11.35
C PHE A 76 -14.66 -26.95 -9.83
N PHE A 77 -14.60 -25.81 -9.14
CA PHE A 77 -14.58 -25.74 -7.69
C PHE A 77 -16.01 -25.75 -7.15
N SER A 78 -16.49 -26.92 -6.73
CA SER A 78 -17.65 -27.03 -5.83
C SER A 78 -17.14 -27.45 -4.46
N ASP A 79 -17.23 -26.49 -3.53
CA ASP A 79 -17.31 -26.61 -2.08
C ASP A 79 -16.44 -27.62 -1.33
N GLY A 80 -15.65 -27.06 -0.40
CA GLY A 80 -15.55 -27.64 0.94
C GLY A 80 -14.25 -28.35 1.29
N TYR A 81 -13.55 -27.77 2.26
CA TYR A 81 -12.75 -28.45 3.29
C TYR A 81 -11.53 -29.30 2.88
N PHE A 82 -10.37 -28.65 3.05
CA PHE A 82 -9.15 -29.12 3.72
C PHE A 82 -9.10 -30.63 4.09
N ASN A 83 -8.36 -31.41 3.30
CA ASN A 83 -7.31 -32.31 3.79
C ASN A 83 -6.66 -33.05 2.61
N ARG A 84 -5.33 -33.05 2.57
CA ARG A 84 -4.53 -34.24 2.24
C ARG A 84 -3.04 -33.89 2.28
N ASP A 85 -2.46 -34.22 3.42
CA ASP A 85 -1.40 -35.23 3.50
C ASP A 85 -0.83 -35.71 2.16
N PHE A 86 0.50 -35.61 2.09
CA PHE A 86 1.40 -36.47 1.34
C PHE A 86 1.08 -36.74 -0.13
N CYS A 87 1.82 -36.07 -1.02
CA CYS A 87 2.33 -36.79 -2.18
C CYS A 87 3.72 -36.25 -2.55
N ASN A 88 4.72 -37.15 -2.46
CA ASN A 88 6.13 -36.90 -2.72
C ASN A 88 6.35 -36.23 -4.08
N ILE A 89 7.04 -35.09 -4.08
CA ILE A 89 7.56 -34.47 -5.29
C ILE A 89 8.87 -35.20 -5.62
N THR A 90 8.83 -36.15 -6.55
CA THR A 90 10.04 -36.64 -7.21
C THR A 90 10.45 -35.63 -8.28
N PHE A 91 11.61 -35.02 -8.09
CA PHE A 91 12.28 -34.17 -9.09
C PHE A 91 12.93 -35.06 -10.16
N GLN A 92 12.70 -34.73 -11.43
CA GLN A 92 13.57 -35.12 -12.54
C GLN A 92 14.19 -33.86 -13.13
#